data_AF-A0AAJ5EGS6-F1
#
_entry.id   AF-A0AAJ5EGS6-F1
#
_cell.length_a   1.000
_cell.length_b   1.000
_cell.length_c   1.000
_cell.angle_alpha   90.00
_cell.angle_beta   90.00
_cell.angle_gamma   90.00
#
_symmetry.space_group_name_H-M   'P 1'
#
loop_
_entity.id
_entity.type
_entity.pdbx_description
1 polymer ?
#
loop_
_entity_poly.entity_id
_entity_poly.type
_entity_poly.pdbx_seq_one_letter_code
_entity_poly.pdbx_strand_id
1 'polypeptide(L)'
;MMNDKEQVRLATFILRRWQFYELNINKMKNNFHKWQAITFFRALQELEKEEVSLLARMYYKSPTQLYNKWYSAFETCKGASLEEVAEQTGKTVTQVRSELRVIKIKFAKRYNELSNEPKKITLIRDKTNEKGA
;
A
#
# COMPACT_ATOMS: atom_id res chain seq x y z
N MET A 1 -3.69 17.13 -12.41
CA MET A 1 -4.11 15.70 -12.41
C MET A 1 -2.86 14.88 -12.73
N MET A 2 -2.54 13.82 -11.98
CA MET A 2 -1.31 13.02 -12.21
C MET A 2 -1.43 12.21 -13.51
N ASN A 3 -0.35 12.15 -14.29
CA ASN A 3 -0.27 11.28 -15.46
C ASN A 3 -0.03 9.80 -15.08
N ASP A 4 -0.21 8.88 -16.03
CA ASP A 4 -0.02 7.44 -15.80
C ASP A 4 1.34 7.07 -15.21
N LYS A 5 2.42 7.74 -15.65
CA LYS A 5 3.78 7.44 -15.21
C LYS A 5 3.97 7.82 -13.73
N GLU A 6 3.40 8.95 -13.33
CA GLU A 6 3.38 9.41 -11.93
C GLU A 6 2.55 8.47 -11.06
N GLN A 7 1.38 8.05 -11.54
CA GLN A 7 0.52 7.09 -10.85
C GLN A 7 1.22 5.73 -10.64
N VAL A 8 1.88 5.20 -11.68
CA VAL A 8 2.64 3.94 -11.57
C VAL A 8 3.80 4.06 -10.57
N ARG A 9 4.49 5.21 -10.55
CA ARG A 9 5.56 5.48 -9.58
C ARG A 9 5.02 5.54 -8.15
N LEU A 10 3.94 6.28 -7.94
CA LEU A 10 3.26 6.41 -6.64
C LEU A 10 2.80 5.04 -6.14
N ALA A 11 2.07 4.29 -6.96
CA ALA A 11 1.63 2.93 -6.62
C ALA A 11 2.80 2.04 -6.23
N THR A 12 3.87 2.02 -7.04
CA THR A 12 5.05 1.19 -6.77
C THR A 12 5.70 1.54 -5.44
N PHE A 13 5.81 2.83 -5.12
CA PHE A 13 6.38 3.29 -3.85
C PHE A 13 5.55 2.84 -2.64
N ILE A 14 4.23 2.94 -2.74
CA ILE A 14 3.32 2.58 -1.64
C ILE A 14 3.22 1.06 -1.50
N LEU A 15 3.04 0.32 -2.60
CA LEU A 15 2.86 -1.14 -2.61
C LEU A 15 4.06 -1.88 -2.00
N ARG A 16 5.28 -1.33 -2.14
CA ARG A 16 6.48 -1.89 -1.50
C ARG A 16 6.46 -1.87 0.03
N ARG A 17 5.46 -1.25 0.65
CA ARG A 17 5.26 -1.20 2.10
C ARG A 17 4.14 -2.10 2.59
N TRP A 18 3.53 -2.89 1.71
CA TRP A 18 2.35 -3.68 2.04
C TRP A 18 2.54 -4.47 3.33
N GLN A 19 3.55 -5.35 3.37
CA GLN A 19 3.76 -6.21 4.54
C GLN A 19 4.16 -5.42 5.79
N PHE A 20 4.91 -4.32 5.63
CA PHE A 20 5.19 -3.42 6.75
C PHE A 20 3.90 -2.84 7.35
N TYR A 21 2.99 -2.33 6.52
CA TYR A 21 1.71 -1.82 6.99
C TYR A 21 0.90 -2.90 7.69
N GLU A 22 0.82 -4.10 7.13
CA GLU A 22 0.06 -5.21 7.71
C GLU A 22 0.59 -5.60 9.11
N LEU A 23 1.91 -5.74 9.25
CA LEU A 23 2.55 -6.15 10.50
C LEU A 23 2.53 -5.07 11.59
N ASN A 24 2.43 -3.79 11.21
CA ASN A 24 2.69 -2.67 12.13
C ASN A 24 1.53 -1.70 12.33
N ILE A 25 0.46 -1.73 11.53
CA ILE A 25 -0.62 -0.71 11.58
C ILE A 25 -1.18 -0.45 12.99
N ASN A 26 -1.29 -1.51 13.81
CA ASN A 26 -1.78 -1.41 15.19
C ASN A 26 -0.76 -0.85 16.18
N LYS A 27 0.53 -0.91 15.84
CA LYS A 27 1.66 -0.42 16.66
C LYS A 27 2.11 1.00 16.27
N MET A 28 1.62 1.54 15.14
CA MET A 28 1.98 2.87 14.67
C MET A 28 1.45 3.97 15.59
N LYS A 29 2.38 4.66 16.26
CA LYS A 29 2.06 5.83 17.11
C LYS A 29 1.87 7.12 16.31
N ASN A 30 2.48 7.21 15.13
CA ASN A 30 2.37 8.39 14.28
C ASN A 30 1.06 8.36 13.48
N ASN A 31 0.17 9.31 13.74
CA ASN A 31 -1.14 9.40 13.09
C ASN A 31 -1.07 9.56 11.57
N PHE A 32 -0.05 10.25 11.05
CA PHE A 32 0.14 10.39 9.60
C PHE A 32 0.47 9.05 8.95
N HIS A 33 1.41 8.29 9.51
CA HIS A 33 1.75 6.96 8.98
C HIS A 33 0.62 5.95 9.15
N LYS A 34 -0.08 5.97 10.29
CA LYS A 34 -1.25 5.12 10.52
C LYS A 34 -2.33 5.41 9.48
N TRP A 35 -2.58 6.68 9.19
CA TRP A 35 -3.53 7.08 8.16
C TRP A 35 -3.08 6.63 6.76
N GLN A 36 -1.79 6.75 6.40
CA GLN A 36 -1.28 6.22 5.13
C GLN A 36 -1.51 4.71 4.99
N ALA A 37 -1.31 3.95 6.07
CA ALA A 37 -1.58 2.51 6.09
C ALA A 37 -3.09 2.19 5.95
N ILE A 38 -3.97 2.95 6.62
CA ILE A 38 -5.42 2.79 6.47
C ILE A 38 -5.86 3.10 5.04
N THR A 39 -5.39 4.22 4.47
CA THR A 39 -5.69 4.60 3.07
C THR A 39 -5.17 3.54 2.10
N PHE A 40 -4.01 2.95 2.36
CA PHE A 40 -3.48 1.83 1.59
C PHE A 40 -4.46 0.65 1.54
N PHE A 41 -4.92 0.17 2.70
CA PHE A 41 -5.83 -0.98 2.75
C PHE A 41 -7.22 -0.66 2.19
N ARG A 42 -7.74 0.56 2.41
CA ARG A 42 -8.98 1.03 1.78
C ARG A 42 -8.86 1.06 0.25
N ALA A 43 -7.73 1.50 -0.29
CA ALA A 43 -7.49 1.50 -1.73
C ALA A 43 -7.37 0.09 -2.30
N LEU A 44 -6.78 -0.86 -1.56
CA LEU A 44 -6.71 -2.27 -1.97
C LEU A 44 -8.09 -2.95 -2.00
N GLN A 45 -9.01 -2.59 -1.11
CA GLN A 45 -10.36 -3.18 -1.03
C GLN A 45 -11.22 -2.91 -2.27
N GLU A 46 -10.89 -1.90 -3.06
CA GLU A 46 -11.62 -1.47 -4.27
C GLU A 46 -11.10 -2.17 -5.54
N LEU A 47 -10.07 -3.01 -5.39
CA LEU A 47 -9.55 -3.84 -6.46
C LEU A 47 -10.24 -5.21 -6.45
N GLU A 48 -10.33 -5.81 -7.63
CA GLU A 48 -10.82 -7.18 -7.77
C GLU A 48 -9.82 -8.16 -7.13
N LYS A 49 -10.30 -9.34 -6.73
CA LYS A 49 -9.51 -10.34 -6.03
C LYS A 49 -8.27 -10.73 -6.84
N GLU A 50 -8.41 -10.86 -8.14
CA GLU A 50 -7.37 -11.23 -9.09
C GLU A 50 -6.30 -10.13 -9.19
N GLU A 51 -6.72 -8.86 -9.16
CA GLU A 51 -5.82 -7.70 -9.16
C GLU A 51 -4.99 -7.65 -7.87
N VAL A 52 -5.64 -7.82 -6.71
CA VAL A 52 -4.97 -7.90 -5.40
C VAL A 52 -3.99 -9.07 -5.37
N SER A 53 -4.40 -10.22 -5.91
CA SER A 53 -3.56 -11.42 -5.99
C SER A 53 -2.32 -11.20 -6.84
N LEU A 54 -2.43 -10.50 -7.99
CA LEU A 54 -1.28 -10.18 -8.83
C LEU A 54 -0.34 -9.17 -8.15
N LEU A 55 -0.89 -8.14 -7.50
CA LEU A 55 -0.09 -7.20 -6.71
C LEU A 55 0.63 -7.88 -5.55
N ALA A 56 -0.02 -8.83 -4.87
CA ALA A 56 0.58 -9.57 -3.76
C ALA A 56 1.78 -10.41 -4.24
N ARG A 57 1.67 -11.13 -5.34
CA ARG A 57 2.82 -11.86 -5.95
C ARG A 57 4.00 -10.94 -6.23
N MET A 58 3.71 -9.71 -6.66
CA MET A 58 4.74 -8.72 -7.00
C MET A 58 5.36 -8.02 -5.77
N TYR A 59 4.57 -7.69 -4.74
CA TYR A 59 4.96 -6.74 -3.69
C TYR A 59 4.81 -7.24 -2.26
N TYR A 60 4.10 -8.34 -2.01
CA TYR A 60 3.96 -8.92 -0.68
C TYR A 60 5.17 -9.83 -0.39
N LYS A 61 6.28 -9.18 -0.04
CA LYS A 61 7.58 -9.79 0.26
C LYS A 61 8.09 -9.21 1.57
N SER A 62 8.91 -10.00 2.28
CA SER A 62 9.57 -9.60 3.53
C SER A 62 10.15 -8.19 3.38
N PRO A 63 9.73 -7.22 4.23
CA PRO A 63 10.27 -5.88 4.15
C PRO A 63 11.77 -5.93 4.42
N THR A 64 12.54 -5.22 3.62
CA THR A 64 13.94 -4.93 3.94
C THR A 64 14.00 -3.53 4.55
N GLN A 65 14.75 -3.40 5.63
CA GLN A 65 14.90 -2.12 6.29
C GLN A 65 15.89 -1.26 5.48
N LEU A 66 15.39 -0.18 4.88
CA LEU A 66 16.25 0.85 4.30
C LEU A 66 16.19 2.07 5.22
N TYR A 67 17.32 2.39 5.83
CA TYR A 67 17.42 3.57 6.69
C TYR A 67 17.45 4.84 5.84
N ASN A 68 16.50 5.76 6.05
CA ASN A 68 16.52 7.09 5.46
C ASN A 68 16.57 8.15 6.56
N LYS A 69 17.67 8.91 6.59
CA LYS A 69 17.95 9.92 7.63
C LYS A 69 16.87 10.99 7.82
N TRP A 70 16.06 11.28 6.79
CA TRP A 70 15.05 12.35 6.85
C TRP A 70 13.72 11.91 7.43
N TYR A 71 13.50 10.60 7.53
CA TYR A 71 12.17 10.08 7.80
C TYR A 71 12.15 8.97 8.87
N SER A 72 13.29 8.57 9.44
CA SER A 72 13.48 7.32 10.25
C SER A 72 13.58 6.05 9.38
N ALA A 73 13.54 4.85 9.98
CA ALA A 73 13.59 3.60 9.22
C ALA A 73 12.39 3.47 8.24
N PHE A 74 12.65 3.32 6.93
CA PHE A 74 11.64 2.94 5.95
C PHE A 74 11.80 1.47 5.64
N GLU A 75 10.82 0.70 6.06
CA GLU A 75 10.70 -0.68 5.62
C GLU A 75 10.05 -0.70 4.24
N THR A 76 10.81 -1.16 3.25
CA THR A 76 10.31 -1.37 1.88
C THR A 76 10.84 -2.70 1.38
N CYS A 77 10.11 -3.38 0.49
CA CYS A 77 10.66 -4.53 -0.19
C CYS A 77 11.15 -4.17 -1.60
N LYS A 78 12.17 -4.87 -2.08
CA LYS A 78 12.32 -5.05 -3.54
C LYS A 78 11.24 -6.06 -3.94
N GLY A 79 10.33 -5.66 -4.82
CA GLY A 79 9.32 -6.57 -5.35
C GLY A 79 9.94 -7.73 -6.14
N ALA A 80 9.14 -8.74 -6.45
CA ALA A 80 9.49 -9.84 -7.34
C ALA A 80 9.93 -9.32 -8.72
N SER A 81 10.63 -10.15 -9.48
CA SER A 81 10.89 -9.85 -10.90
C SER A 81 9.61 -10.07 -11.73
N LEU A 82 9.55 -9.50 -12.93
CA LEU A 82 8.39 -9.75 -13.81
C LEU A 82 8.40 -11.18 -14.33
N GLU A 83 9.58 -11.76 -14.47
CA GLU A 83 9.83 -13.13 -14.89
C GLU A 83 9.29 -14.12 -13.85
N GLU A 84 9.58 -13.89 -12.57
CA GLU A 84 9.05 -14.70 -11.46
C GLU A 84 7.52 -14.67 -11.42
N VAL A 85 6.92 -13.49 -11.59
CA VAL A 85 5.44 -13.35 -11.57
C VAL A 85 4.81 -13.96 -12.82
N ALA A 86 5.46 -13.84 -13.99
CA ALA A 86 5.04 -14.46 -15.24
C ALA A 86 5.01 -15.99 -15.13
N GLU A 87 6.08 -16.58 -14.58
CA GLU A 87 6.16 -18.01 -14.31
C GLU A 87 5.05 -18.48 -13.36
N GLN A 88 4.84 -17.79 -12.23
CA GLN A 88 3.79 -18.12 -11.25
C GLN A 88 2.36 -18.01 -11.78
N THR A 89 2.14 -17.21 -12.83
CA THR A 89 0.80 -16.96 -13.40
C THR A 89 0.58 -17.68 -14.72
N GLY A 90 1.59 -18.35 -15.28
CA GLY A 90 1.54 -18.95 -16.62
C GLY A 90 1.34 -17.92 -17.74
N LYS A 91 1.70 -16.64 -17.49
CA LYS A 91 1.56 -15.53 -18.45
C LYS A 91 2.91 -15.14 -19.03
N THR A 92 2.89 -14.40 -20.12
CA THR A 92 4.10 -13.74 -20.63
C THR A 92 4.45 -12.51 -19.78
N VAL A 93 5.74 -12.15 -19.74
CA VAL A 93 6.22 -10.92 -19.09
C VAL A 93 5.49 -9.67 -19.59
N THR A 94 5.17 -9.61 -20.89
CA THR A 94 4.45 -8.49 -21.50
C THR A 94 3.03 -8.37 -20.97
N GLN A 95 2.31 -9.48 -20.83
CA GLN A 95 0.96 -9.50 -20.26
C GLN A 95 0.98 -9.06 -18.80
N VAL A 96 1.86 -9.64 -17.98
CA VAL A 96 2.02 -9.25 -16.57
C VAL A 96 2.33 -7.76 -16.43
N ARG A 97 3.26 -7.24 -17.26
CA ARG A 97 3.61 -5.82 -17.26
C ARG A 97 2.42 -4.93 -17.59
N SER A 98 1.62 -5.31 -18.59
CA SER A 98 0.43 -4.56 -19.02
C SER A 98 -0.63 -4.54 -17.92
N GLU A 99 -0.95 -5.70 -17.35
CA GLU A 99 -1.93 -5.84 -16.27
C GLU A 99 -1.49 -5.05 -15.02
N LEU A 100 -0.24 -5.23 -14.58
CA LEU A 100 0.30 -4.48 -13.44
C LEU A 100 0.25 -2.98 -13.67
N ARG A 101 0.43 -2.49 -14.90
CA ARG A 101 0.33 -1.05 -15.19
C ARG A 101 -1.09 -0.55 -14.95
N VAL A 102 -2.10 -1.22 -15.51
CA VAL A 102 -3.51 -0.85 -15.35
C VAL A 102 -3.92 -0.87 -13.88
N ILE A 103 -3.58 -1.95 -13.18
CA ILE A 103 -3.92 -2.11 -11.75
C ILE A 103 -3.25 -1.04 -10.91
N LYS A 104 -1.98 -0.71 -11.17
CA LYS A 104 -1.25 0.36 -10.45
C LYS A 104 -1.88 1.73 -10.65
N ILE A 105 -2.33 2.03 -11.87
CA ILE A 105 -3.03 3.29 -12.17
C ILE A 105 -4.34 3.33 -11.38
N LYS A 106 -5.16 2.27 -11.44
CA LYS A 106 -6.42 2.14 -10.68
C LYS A 106 -6.18 2.34 -9.18
N PHE A 107 -5.21 1.62 -8.62
CA PHE A 107 -4.81 1.73 -7.21
C PHE A 107 -4.36 3.15 -6.83
N ALA A 108 -3.48 3.76 -7.63
CA ALA A 108 -2.94 5.09 -7.34
C ALA A 108 -4.01 6.19 -7.37
N LYS A 109 -4.95 6.14 -8.32
CA LYS A 109 -6.09 7.08 -8.36
C LYS A 109 -6.87 6.98 -7.07
N ARG A 110 -7.27 5.76 -6.68
CA ARG A 110 -8.07 5.54 -5.49
C ARG A 110 -7.33 5.96 -4.21
N TYR A 111 -6.06 5.57 -4.09
CA TYR A 111 -5.23 6.00 -2.96
C TYR A 111 -5.14 7.52 -2.87
N ASN A 112 -4.95 8.21 -3.98
CA ASN A 112 -4.84 9.68 -4.01
C ASN A 112 -6.18 10.36 -3.68
N GLU A 113 -7.31 9.85 -4.16
CA GLU A 113 -8.64 10.33 -3.78
C GLU A 113 -8.87 10.21 -2.27
N LEU A 114 -8.67 9.01 -1.72
CA LEU A 114 -8.79 8.72 -0.30
C LEU A 114 -7.80 9.55 0.54
N SER A 115 -6.64 9.88 -0.03
CA SER A 115 -5.64 10.71 0.63
C SER A 115 -6.07 12.19 0.75
N ASN A 116 -6.94 12.64 -0.15
CA ASN A 116 -7.46 14.00 -0.15
C ASN A 116 -8.82 14.11 0.55
N GLU A 117 -9.41 12.99 1.00
CA GLU A 117 -10.60 13.04 1.85
C GLU A 117 -10.30 13.84 3.13
N PRO A 118 -11.22 14.70 3.59
CA PRO A 118 -11.06 15.37 4.85
C PRO A 118 -10.78 14.32 5.91
N LYS A 119 -9.69 14.49 6.66
CA LYS A 119 -9.34 13.65 7.80
C LYS A 119 -10.43 13.84 8.84
N LYS A 120 -11.57 13.15 8.70
CA LYS A 120 -12.49 12.93 9.81
C LYS A 120 -11.70 12.07 10.78
N ILE A 121 -10.99 12.76 11.67
CA ILE A 121 -10.39 12.18 12.84
C ILE A 121 -11.57 11.69 13.66
N THR A 122 -12.04 10.47 13.39
CA THR A 122 -12.78 9.71 14.38
C THR A 122 -11.73 9.27 15.39
N LEU A 123 -11.28 10.22 16.22
CA LEU A 123 -10.77 9.92 17.54
C LEU A 123 -11.96 9.26 18.23
N ILE A 124 -12.03 7.93 18.14
CA ILE A 124 -12.75 7.16 19.16
C ILE A 124 -11.98 7.50 20.43
N ARG A 125 -12.44 8.53 21.14
CA ARG A 125 -12.07 8.74 22.54
C ARG A 125 -12.49 7.46 23.23
N ASP A 126 -11.50 6.70 23.71
CA ASP A 126 -11.70 5.62 24.64
C ASP A 126 -12.58 6.17 25.79
N LYS A 127 -13.85 5.77 25.78
CA LYS A 127 -14.75 5.95 26.94
C LYS A 127 -14.42 4.84 27.94
N THR A 128 -13.22 4.93 28.51
CA THR A 128 -12.78 4.09 29.62
C THR A 128 -11.99 4.97 30.55
N ASN A 129 -12.73 5.79 31.32
CA ASN A 129 -12.40 6.24 32.67
C ASN A 129 -13.39 7.32 33.08
N GLU A 130 -14.56 6.92 33.58
CA GLU A 130 -15.40 7.73 34.47
C GLU A 130 -16.55 6.87 35.04
N LYS A 131 -16.18 5.79 35.74
CA LYS A 131 -17.00 5.15 36.78
C LYS A 131 -16.04 4.54 37.79
N GLY A 132 -15.55 5.36 38.70
CA GLY A 132 -14.56 4.97 39.70
C GLY A 132 -14.02 6.16 40.48
N ALA A 133 -14.91 6.94 41.08
CA ALA A 133 -14.64 7.83 42.20
C ALA A 133 -15.94 7.97 42.99
#